data_AF-A0A960F8B3-F1
#
_entry.id   AF-A0A960F8B3-F1
#
_cell.length_a   1.000
_cell.length_b   1.000
_cell.length_c   1.000
_cell.angle_alpha   90.00
_cell.angle_beta   90.00
_cell.angle_gamma   90.00
#
_symmetry.space_group_name_H-M   'P 1'
#
loop_
_entity.id
_entity.type
_entity.pdbx_description
1 polymer ?
#
loop_
_entity_poly.entity_id
_entity_poly.type
_entity_poly.pdbx_seq_one_letter_code
_entity_poly.pdbx_strand_id
1 'polypeptide(L)'
;MRAGRLLSLLLVLQNGGRHTAADLAERLGVSQRTVLRDLEVLSGSGVPVYGVRGPGGGFELLDTFVQAVPALPPGLTAGSGRLRRVRVRIAPAALQLALVAGRPEGWRPRPTPDPVAGREDWQEGSFRFDSYDTAVRELMSLGSEVEVLLPIELRATMAEIGRRIAALHGRPPAGAVG
;
A
#
# COMPACT_ATOMS: atom_id res chain seq x y z
N MET A 1 -25.26 19.67 3.88
CA MET A 1 -24.47 19.33 5.08
C MET A 1 -24.08 17.84 5.20
N ARG A 2 -24.92 16.88 4.77
CA ARG A 2 -24.61 15.44 4.89
C ARG A 2 -23.44 14.95 4.01
N ALA A 3 -23.38 15.38 2.74
CA ALA A 3 -22.36 14.90 1.79
C ALA A 3 -20.93 15.32 2.18
N GLY A 4 -20.75 16.58 2.60
CA GLY A 4 -19.45 17.08 3.07
C GLY A 4 -18.96 16.34 4.32
N ARG A 5 -19.85 15.98 5.23
CA ARG A 5 -19.49 15.22 6.43
C ARG A 5 -19.15 13.76 6.13
N LEU A 6 -19.85 13.12 5.21
CA LEU A 6 -19.52 11.76 4.75
C LEU A 6 -18.13 11.73 4.10
N LEU A 7 -17.80 12.77 3.31
CA LEU A 7 -16.46 12.93 2.75
C LEU A 7 -15.41 13.15 3.84
N SER A 8 -15.66 14.01 4.83
CA SER A 8 -14.74 14.20 5.95
C SER A 8 -14.52 12.92 6.76
N LEU A 9 -15.59 12.17 7.04
CA LEU A 9 -15.52 10.87 7.71
C LEU A 9 -14.67 9.87 6.89
N LEU A 10 -14.90 9.81 5.58
CA LEU A 10 -14.11 8.97 4.67
C LEU A 10 -12.62 9.35 4.70
N LEU A 11 -12.29 10.65 4.61
CA LEU A 11 -10.90 11.13 4.63
C LEU A 11 -10.20 10.82 5.96
N VAL A 12 -10.91 10.93 7.09
CA VAL A 12 -10.38 10.53 8.40
C VAL A 12 -10.05 9.04 8.40
N LEU A 13 -10.93 8.19 7.89
CA LEU A 13 -10.68 6.76 7.79
C LEU A 13 -9.55 6.42 6.80
N GLN A 14 -9.39 7.17 5.70
CA GLN A 14 -8.31 6.96 4.70
C GLN A 14 -6.92 7.32 5.22
N ASN A 15 -6.83 8.28 6.15
CA ASN A 15 -5.56 8.69 6.75
C ASN A 15 -4.92 7.61 7.67
N GLY A 16 -5.61 6.48 7.83
CA GLY A 16 -5.07 5.20 8.30
C GLY A 16 -5.02 5.06 9.81
N GLY A 17 -5.50 3.91 10.31
CA GLY A 17 -5.60 3.59 11.73
C GLY A 17 -7.03 3.15 12.09
N ARG A 18 -7.20 2.61 13.30
CA ARG A 18 -8.52 2.37 13.89
C ARG A 18 -8.97 3.62 14.64
N HIS A 19 -10.22 4.01 14.44
CA HIS A 19 -10.84 5.11 15.16
C HIS A 19 -12.08 4.62 15.91
N THR A 20 -12.20 4.94 17.18
CA THR A 20 -13.44 4.66 17.90
C THR A 20 -14.56 5.60 17.42
N ALA A 21 -15.82 5.26 17.69
CA ALA A 21 -16.93 6.18 17.43
C ALA A 21 -16.76 7.50 18.21
N ALA A 22 -16.13 7.46 19.39
CA ALA A 22 -15.83 8.63 20.20
C ALA A 22 -14.79 9.54 19.53
N ASP A 23 -13.69 8.97 19.02
CA ASP A 23 -12.64 9.74 18.34
C ASP A 23 -13.18 10.43 17.08
N LEU A 24 -14.01 9.72 16.32
CA LEU A 24 -14.63 10.24 15.10
C LEU A 24 -15.65 11.33 15.43
N ALA A 25 -16.41 11.17 16.52
CA ALA A 25 -17.38 12.14 16.99
C ALA A 25 -16.70 13.47 17.38
N GLU A 26 -15.61 13.39 18.13
CA GLU A 26 -14.80 14.55 18.52
C GLU A 26 -14.21 15.26 17.29
N ARG A 27 -13.56 14.51 16.39
CA ARG A 27 -12.93 15.06 15.17
C ARG A 27 -13.90 15.72 14.21
N LEU A 28 -15.11 15.19 14.12
CA LEU A 28 -16.14 15.67 13.20
C LEU A 28 -17.12 16.66 13.85
N GLY A 29 -16.98 16.92 15.16
CA GLY A 29 -17.87 17.81 15.91
C GLY A 29 -19.32 17.33 15.95
N VAL A 30 -19.55 16.01 16.01
CA VAL A 30 -20.90 15.39 16.00
C VAL A 30 -21.05 14.34 17.09
N SER A 31 -22.27 13.85 17.30
CA SER A 31 -22.50 12.75 18.26
C SER A 31 -22.04 11.40 17.71
N GLN A 32 -21.68 10.47 18.61
CA GLN A 32 -21.34 9.08 18.23
C GLN A 32 -22.47 8.39 17.44
N ARG A 33 -23.74 8.67 17.78
CA ARG A 33 -24.92 8.19 17.02
C ARG A 33 -24.91 8.68 15.57
N THR A 34 -24.45 9.91 15.33
CA THR A 34 -24.32 10.49 13.98
C THR A 34 -23.19 9.80 13.22
N VAL A 35 -22.06 9.56 13.87
CA VAL A 35 -20.94 8.81 13.29
C VAL A 35 -21.38 7.42 12.86
N LEU A 36 -22.03 6.66 13.76
CA LEU A 36 -22.52 5.30 13.45
C LEU A 36 -23.48 5.31 12.24
N ARG A 37 -24.40 6.28 12.19
CA ARG A 37 -25.30 6.44 11.05
C ARG A 37 -24.58 6.79 9.76
N ASP A 38 -23.56 7.63 9.81
CA ASP A 38 -22.80 8.02 8.63
C ASP A 38 -21.87 6.87 8.15
N LEU A 39 -21.37 6.04 9.07
CA LEU A 39 -20.65 4.79 8.77
C LEU A 39 -21.55 3.79 8.05
N GLU A 40 -22.80 3.62 8.49
CA GLU A 40 -23.80 2.79 7.79
C GLU A 40 -24.08 3.30 6.38
N VAL A 41 -24.16 4.62 6.19
CA VAL A 41 -24.38 5.24 4.88
C VAL A 41 -23.18 5.00 3.96
N LEU A 42 -21.94 5.16 4.47
CA LEU A 42 -20.73 4.85 3.71
C LEU A 42 -20.70 3.38 3.31
N SER A 43 -20.99 2.46 4.24
CA SER A 43 -21.08 1.02 3.97
C SER A 43 -22.13 0.71 2.90
N GLY A 44 -23.33 1.28 3.00
CA GLY A 44 -24.40 1.15 2.01
C GLY A 44 -24.08 1.74 0.64
N SER A 45 -23.06 2.61 0.54
CA SER A 45 -22.57 3.19 -0.71
C SER A 45 -21.41 2.40 -1.36
N GLY A 46 -21.05 1.23 -0.80
CA GLY A 46 -19.99 0.38 -1.32
C GLY A 46 -18.60 0.70 -0.77
N VAL A 47 -18.49 1.58 0.22
CA VAL A 47 -17.24 1.84 0.94
C VAL A 47 -17.06 0.76 2.01
N PRO A 48 -16.01 -0.07 1.99
CA PRO A 48 -15.87 -1.21 2.87
C PRO A 48 -15.31 -0.77 4.24
N VAL A 49 -16.17 -0.17 5.04
CA VAL A 49 -15.90 0.18 6.43
C VAL A 49 -16.31 -0.97 7.33
N TYR A 50 -15.44 -1.42 8.23
CA TYR A 50 -15.74 -2.49 9.18
C TYR A 50 -15.38 -2.11 10.61
N GLY A 51 -16.12 -2.69 11.55
CA GLY A 51 -15.91 -2.50 12.99
C GLY A 51 -15.15 -3.68 13.59
N VAL A 52 -14.11 -3.38 14.36
CA VAL A 52 -13.37 -4.33 15.18
C VAL A 52 -13.84 -4.18 16.63
N ARG A 53 -14.29 -5.27 17.26
CA ARG A 53 -14.73 -5.28 18.67
C ARG A 53 -13.56 -5.56 19.62
N GLY A 54 -13.65 -5.04 20.84
CA GLY A 54 -12.70 -5.30 21.94
C GLY A 54 -11.93 -4.05 22.40
N PRO A 55 -11.07 -4.17 23.43
CA PRO A 55 -10.16 -3.10 23.85
C PRO A 55 -9.23 -2.70 22.70
N GLY A 56 -9.25 -1.42 22.30
CA GLY A 56 -8.54 -0.96 21.09
C GLY A 56 -9.28 -1.26 19.77
N GLY A 57 -10.54 -1.67 19.85
CA GLY A 57 -11.46 -1.77 18.71
C GLY A 57 -11.85 -0.41 18.14
N GLY A 58 -12.59 -0.42 17.04
CA GLY A 58 -12.97 0.79 16.31
C GLY A 58 -13.34 0.51 14.87
N PHE A 59 -13.49 1.58 14.10
CA PHE A 59 -13.81 1.55 12.68
C PHE A 59 -12.56 1.83 11.87
N GLU A 60 -12.38 1.05 10.81
CA GLU A 60 -11.32 1.25 9.83
C GLU A 60 -11.83 0.91 8.43
N LEU A 61 -11.16 1.45 7.41
CA LEU A 61 -11.38 1.06 6.01
C LEU A 61 -10.64 -0.24 5.71
N LEU A 62 -11.24 -1.09 4.87
CA LEU A 62 -10.58 -2.27 4.34
C LEU A 62 -9.37 -1.81 3.54
N ASP A 63 -8.18 -2.31 3.90
CA ASP A 63 -6.87 -2.01 3.28
C ASP A 63 -6.84 -2.21 1.74
N THR A 64 -7.91 -2.76 1.15
CA THR A 64 -8.10 -2.97 -0.30
C THR A 64 -8.96 -1.91 -1.00
N PHE A 65 -9.53 -0.93 -0.29
CA PHE A 65 -10.31 0.14 -0.93
C PHE A 65 -9.43 1.31 -1.36
N VAL A 66 -8.97 1.26 -2.61
CA VAL A 66 -8.47 2.44 -3.31
C VAL A 66 -9.67 3.04 -4.02
N GLN A 67 -10.10 4.24 -3.60
CA GLN A 67 -11.04 5.02 -4.40
C GLN A 67 -10.33 5.31 -5.73
N ALA A 68 -10.87 4.84 -6.85
CA ALA A 68 -10.31 5.17 -8.16
C ALA A 68 -10.49 6.69 -8.38
N VAL A 69 -9.50 7.47 -7.96
CA VAL A 69 -9.37 8.87 -8.34
C VAL A 69 -9.11 8.85 -9.86
N PRO A 70 -9.89 9.57 -10.69
CA PRO A 70 -9.61 9.66 -12.12
C PRO A 70 -8.17 10.14 -12.30
N ALA A 71 -7.46 9.50 -13.22
CA ALA A 71 -6.01 9.66 -13.40
C ALA A 71 -5.60 11.14 -13.38
N LEU A 72 -4.68 11.48 -12.47
CA LEU A 72 -4.08 12.80 -12.40
C LEU A 72 -3.41 13.13 -13.75
N PRO A 73 -3.54 14.37 -14.26
CA PRO A 73 -2.83 14.76 -15.47
C PRO A 73 -1.30 14.60 -15.28
N PRO A 74 -0.57 14.18 -16.33
CA PRO A 74 0.88 14.04 -16.27
C PRO A 74 1.51 15.40 -15.92
N GLY A 75 2.33 15.43 -14.87
CA GLY A 75 3.01 16.64 -14.38
C GLY A 75 2.77 16.97 -12.91
N LEU A 76 1.82 16.30 -12.25
CA LEU A 76 1.66 16.34 -10.80
C LEU A 76 2.28 15.07 -10.20
N THR A 77 3.44 15.18 -9.56
CA THR A 77 3.99 14.09 -8.73
C THR A 77 3.00 13.80 -7.61
N ALA A 78 2.39 12.62 -7.62
CA ALA A 78 1.61 12.11 -6.49
C ALA A 78 2.49 12.23 -5.23
N GLY A 79 2.04 13.06 -4.29
CA GLY A 79 2.87 13.57 -3.21
C GLY A 79 3.40 12.49 -2.27
N SER A 80 4.45 12.86 -1.54
CA SER A 80 5.06 12.18 -0.38
C SER A 80 4.06 11.88 0.75
N GLY A 81 3.05 11.05 0.49
CA GLY A 81 2.23 10.45 1.53
C GLY A 81 3.04 9.44 2.34
N ARG A 82 2.63 9.19 3.59
CA ARG A 82 3.23 8.15 4.44
C ARG A 82 2.93 6.79 3.81
N LEU A 83 3.89 6.21 3.09
CA LEU A 83 3.79 4.87 2.51
C LEU A 83 3.64 3.85 3.63
N ARG A 84 2.41 3.41 3.93
CA ARG A 84 2.17 2.51 5.08
C ARG A 84 2.42 1.04 4.74
N ARG A 85 2.03 0.61 3.54
CA ARG A 85 2.22 -0.76 3.05
C ARG A 85 2.50 -0.78 1.55
N VAL A 86 3.35 -1.72 1.14
CA VAL A 86 3.58 -2.06 -0.27
C VAL A 86 3.16 -3.50 -0.47
N ARG A 87 2.28 -3.73 -1.45
CA ARG A 87 1.88 -5.07 -1.85
C ARG A 87 2.87 -5.59 -2.88
N VAL A 88 3.44 -6.74 -2.60
CA VAL A 88 4.43 -7.37 -3.45
C VAL A 88 4.04 -8.81 -3.74
N ARG A 89 4.52 -9.30 -4.88
CA ARG A 89 4.74 -10.71 -5.12
C ARG A 89 6.24 -10.98 -4.94
N ILE A 90 6.61 -12.04 -4.23
CA ILE A 90 7.99 -12.29 -3.85
C ILE A 90 8.30 -13.79 -3.91
N ALA A 91 9.48 -14.13 -4.45
CA ALA A 91 9.95 -15.51 -4.46
C ALA A 91 10.23 -16.00 -3.03
N PRO A 92 10.04 -17.30 -2.72
CA PRO A 92 10.27 -17.82 -1.37
C PRO A 92 11.66 -17.51 -0.81
N ALA A 93 12.72 -17.64 -1.63
CA ALA A 93 14.09 -17.37 -1.21
C ALA A 93 14.33 -15.90 -0.83
N ALA A 94 13.78 -14.96 -1.61
CA ALA A 94 13.88 -13.53 -1.31
C ALA A 94 13.07 -13.14 -0.07
N LEU A 95 11.91 -13.76 0.15
CA LEU A 95 11.13 -13.56 1.38
C LEU A 95 11.90 -14.07 2.60
N GLN A 96 12.51 -15.26 2.53
CA GLN A 96 13.34 -15.78 3.61
C GLN A 96 14.49 -14.82 3.93
N LEU A 97 15.17 -14.30 2.91
CA LEU A 97 16.25 -13.33 3.09
C LEU A 97 15.75 -12.04 3.76
N ALA A 98 14.62 -11.48 3.30
CA ALA A 98 14.01 -10.29 3.90
C ALA A 98 13.65 -10.50 5.38
N LEU A 99 13.12 -11.69 5.73
CA LEU A 99 12.77 -12.03 7.10
C LEU A 99 14.01 -12.18 7.99
N VAL A 100 15.09 -12.78 7.49
CA VAL A 100 16.36 -12.91 8.23
C VAL A 100 17.04 -11.55 8.40
N ALA A 101 17.04 -10.71 7.37
CA ALA A 101 17.56 -9.35 7.43
C ALA A 101 16.69 -8.43 8.31
N GLY A 102 15.45 -8.82 8.60
CA GLY A 102 14.47 -8.04 9.33
C GLY A 102 13.93 -6.83 8.57
N ARG A 103 14.27 -6.70 7.28
CA ARG A 103 13.91 -5.58 6.41
C ARG A 103 13.66 -6.09 4.98
N PRO A 104 12.52 -5.75 4.35
CA PRO A 104 11.45 -4.90 4.89
C PRO A 104 10.66 -5.52 6.05
N GLU A 105 10.07 -4.67 6.89
CA GLU A 105 9.37 -5.09 8.11
C GLU A 105 7.90 -5.48 7.86
N GLY A 106 7.34 -6.25 8.81
CA GLY A 106 5.89 -6.37 8.95
C GLY A 106 5.21 -7.16 7.82
N TRP A 107 5.88 -8.19 7.29
CA TRP A 107 5.31 -9.11 6.31
C TRP A 107 3.92 -9.59 6.74
N ARG A 108 2.96 -9.44 5.83
CA ARG A 108 1.62 -10.04 5.94
C ARG A 108 1.28 -10.78 4.66
N PRO A 109 1.14 -12.12 4.70
CA PRO A 109 0.78 -12.90 3.53
C PRO A 109 -0.66 -12.62 3.10
N ARG A 110 -0.91 -12.69 1.79
CA ARG A 110 -2.25 -12.70 1.20
C ARG A 110 -2.63 -14.17 0.94
N PRO A 111 -3.69 -14.69 1.57
CA PRO A 111 -3.96 -16.14 1.61
C PRO A 111 -4.43 -16.77 0.28
N THR A 112 -4.52 -16.00 -0.82
CA THR A 112 -4.87 -16.51 -2.15
C THR A 112 -4.33 -15.56 -3.20
N PRO A 113 -3.07 -15.73 -3.65
CA PRO A 113 -2.54 -14.95 -4.77
C PRO A 113 -3.19 -15.41 -6.08
N ASP A 114 -3.32 -14.47 -7.03
CA ASP A 114 -3.67 -14.85 -8.40
C ASP A 114 -2.51 -15.66 -9.00
N PRO A 115 -2.77 -16.84 -9.59
CA PRO A 115 -1.72 -17.68 -10.16
C PRO A 115 -1.05 -16.97 -11.35
N VAL A 116 0.28 -17.01 -11.40
CA VAL A 116 1.09 -16.44 -12.49
C VAL A 116 1.96 -17.54 -13.08
N ALA A 117 1.86 -17.74 -14.39
CA ALA A 117 2.66 -18.73 -15.11
C ALA A 117 4.17 -18.52 -14.88
N GLY A 118 4.87 -19.58 -14.49
CA GLY A 118 6.31 -19.55 -14.20
C GLY A 118 6.68 -18.94 -12.84
N ARG A 119 5.71 -18.59 -12.00
CA ARG A 119 5.89 -18.04 -10.64
C ARG A 119 4.87 -18.63 -9.67
N GLU A 120 4.62 -19.93 -9.80
CA GLU A 120 3.55 -20.64 -9.08
C GLU A 120 3.81 -20.73 -7.57
N ASP A 121 5.08 -20.74 -7.18
CA ASP A 121 5.55 -20.77 -5.80
C ASP A 121 5.74 -19.38 -5.18
N TRP A 122 5.58 -18.31 -5.97
CA TRP A 122 5.72 -16.95 -5.47
C TRP A 122 4.59 -16.61 -4.52
N GLN A 123 4.95 -15.95 -3.42
CA GLN A 123 4.01 -15.53 -2.41
C GLN A 123 3.56 -14.10 -2.67
N GLU A 124 2.28 -13.81 -2.47
CA GLU A 124 1.79 -12.43 -2.43
C GLU A 124 1.58 -11.99 -0.98
N GLY A 125 1.93 -10.76 -0.68
CA GLY A 125 1.72 -10.19 0.64
C GLY A 125 2.07 -8.71 0.67
N SER A 126 2.24 -8.18 1.87
CA SER A 126 2.59 -6.77 2.06
C SER A 126 3.64 -6.56 3.13
N PHE A 127 4.58 -5.67 2.83
CA PHE A 127 5.54 -5.12 3.78
C PHE A 127 5.13 -3.73 4.21
N ARG A 128 5.64 -3.29 5.36
CA ARG A 128 5.48 -1.93 5.87
C ARG A 128 6.74 -1.13 5.62
N PHE A 129 6.56 0.15 5.33
CA PHE A 129 7.65 1.09 5.14
C PHE A 129 7.38 2.38 5.93
N ASP A 130 8.44 3.13 6.18
CA ASP A 130 8.39 4.46 6.77
C ASP A 130 8.34 5.55 5.68
N SER A 131 8.96 5.29 4.52
CA SER A 131 9.08 6.20 3.39
C SER A 131 9.16 5.47 2.05
N TYR A 132 8.91 6.21 0.96
CA TYR A 132 9.11 5.74 -0.40
C TYR A 132 10.58 5.41 -0.70
N ASP A 133 11.52 6.23 -0.23
CA ASP A 133 12.95 6.02 -0.48
C ASP A 133 13.46 4.74 0.18
N THR A 134 13.01 4.45 1.40
CA THR A 134 13.29 3.19 2.09
C THR A 134 12.72 2.02 1.30
N ALA A 135 11.46 2.13 0.84
CA ALA A 135 10.83 1.08 0.06
C ALA A 135 11.58 0.78 -1.24
N VAL A 136 11.96 1.82 -1.99
CA VAL A 136 12.79 1.64 -3.19
C VAL A 136 14.10 0.95 -2.84
N ARG A 137 14.83 1.43 -1.83
CA ARG A 137 16.15 0.88 -1.47
C ARG A 137 16.08 -0.59 -1.06
N GLU A 138 15.17 -0.92 -0.15
CA GLU A 138 15.06 -2.26 0.42
C GLU A 138 14.50 -3.25 -0.61
N LEU A 139 13.47 -2.87 -1.38
CA LEU A 139 12.91 -3.76 -2.40
C LEU A 139 13.87 -3.94 -3.59
N MET A 140 14.59 -2.90 -4.02
CA MET A 140 15.59 -3.05 -5.08
C MET A 140 16.74 -3.98 -4.65
N SER A 141 17.04 -4.08 -3.36
CA SER A 141 18.08 -4.98 -2.86
C SER A 141 17.73 -6.47 -3.01
N LEU A 142 16.43 -6.79 -3.14
CA LEU A 142 15.93 -8.14 -3.43
C LEU A 142 16.06 -8.51 -4.92
N GLY A 143 16.46 -7.58 -5.79
CA GLY A 143 16.72 -7.84 -7.20
C GLY A 143 15.47 -8.22 -8.01
N SER A 144 15.59 -9.26 -8.85
CA SER A 144 14.52 -9.75 -9.73
C SER A 144 13.48 -10.63 -9.03
N GLU A 145 13.69 -10.95 -7.76
CA GLU A 145 12.89 -11.90 -6.98
C GLU A 145 11.71 -11.24 -6.25
N VAL A 146 11.47 -9.96 -6.52
CA VAL A 146 10.33 -9.20 -5.99
C VAL A 146 9.66 -8.38 -7.08
N GLU A 147 8.33 -8.37 -7.06
CA GLU A 147 7.50 -7.57 -7.94
C GLU A 147 6.55 -6.72 -7.11
N VAL A 148 6.62 -5.39 -7.26
CA VAL A 148 5.64 -4.49 -6.65
C VAL A 148 4.33 -4.53 -7.44
N LEU A 149 3.25 -4.85 -6.73
CA LEU A 149 1.90 -4.83 -7.26
C LEU A 149 1.22 -3.48 -6.99
N LEU A 150 1.38 -2.94 -5.77
CA LEU A 150 0.86 -1.64 -5.35
C LEU A 150 1.79 -1.02 -4.29
N PRO A 151 1.93 0.32 -4.22
CA PRO A 151 1.30 1.32 -5.10
C PRO A 151 1.95 1.37 -6.50
N ILE A 152 1.18 1.80 -7.52
CA ILE A 152 1.62 1.76 -8.93
C ILE A 152 2.77 2.75 -9.20
N GLU A 153 2.84 3.82 -8.43
CA GLU A 153 3.88 4.85 -8.47
C GLU A 153 5.24 4.28 -8.05
N LEU A 154 5.26 3.47 -6.98
CA LEU A 154 6.47 2.78 -6.54
C LEU A 154 6.94 1.77 -7.59
N ARG A 155 5.99 1.02 -8.17
CA ARG A 155 6.28 0.10 -9.29
C ARG A 155 6.90 0.84 -10.48
N ALA A 156 6.30 1.97 -10.88
CA ALA A 156 6.82 2.80 -11.97
C ALA A 156 8.23 3.33 -11.67
N THR A 157 8.48 3.74 -10.42
CA THR A 157 9.77 4.22 -9.96
C THR A 157 10.84 3.13 -10.03
N MET A 158 10.56 1.93 -9.52
CA MET A 158 11.47 0.78 -9.60
C MET A 158 11.74 0.37 -11.05
N ALA A 159 10.72 0.41 -11.92
CA ALA A 159 10.89 0.10 -13.34
C ALA A 159 11.81 1.11 -14.07
N GLU A 160 11.71 2.41 -13.75
CA GLU A 160 12.62 3.44 -14.26
C GLU A 160 14.06 3.18 -13.80
N ILE A 161 14.26 2.92 -12.51
CA ILE A 161 15.58 2.61 -11.95
C ILE A 161 16.16 1.35 -12.62
N GLY A 162 15.37 0.29 -12.77
CA GLY A 162 15.77 -0.93 -13.47
C GLY A 162 16.20 -0.68 -14.92
N ARG A 163 15.45 0.14 -15.67
CA ARG A 163 15.84 0.55 -17.04
C ARG A 163 17.17 1.30 -17.06
N ARG A 164 17.41 2.19 -16.10
CA ARG A 164 18.69 2.92 -15.98
C ARG A 164 19.86 1.98 -15.68
N ILE A 165 19.69 1.03 -14.77
CA ILE A 165 20.70 0.01 -14.46
C ILE A 165 21.01 -0.82 -15.71
N ALA A 166 19.97 -1.30 -16.40
CA ALA A 166 20.14 -2.06 -17.64
C ALA A 166 20.87 -1.24 -18.73
N ALA A 167 20.58 0.05 -18.86
CA ALA A 167 21.26 0.92 -19.82
C ALA A 167 22.75 1.14 -19.48
N LEU A 168 23.11 1.17 -18.19
CA LEU A 168 24.50 1.30 -17.72
C LEU A 168 25.32 0.03 -17.96
N HIS A 169 24.72 -1.14 -17.77
CA HIS A 169 25.43 -2.43 -17.82
C HIS A 169 25.19 -3.24 -19.11
N GLY A 170 24.27 -2.80 -19.97
CA GLY A 170 23.95 -3.50 -21.22
C GLY A 170 25.01 -3.37 -22.32
N ARG A 171 26.06 -2.58 -22.10
CA ARG A 171 27.20 -2.47 -23.01
C ARG A 171 28.45 -3.10 -22.36
N PRO A 172 29.23 -3.90 -23.10
CA PRO A 172 30.51 -4.38 -22.61
C PRO A 172 31.42 -3.19 -22.28
N PRO A 173 32.27 -3.29 -21.25
CA PRO A 173 33.20 -2.23 -20.91
C PRO A 173 34.12 -1.95 -22.10
N ALA A 174 34.40 -0.67 -22.35
CA ALA A 174 35.28 -0.25 -23.44
C ALA A 174 36.65 -0.94 -23.28
N GLY A 175 37.03 -1.75 -24.28
CA GLY A 175 38.27 -2.52 -24.28
C GLY A 175 38.12 -4.05 -24.11
N ALA A 176 36.91 -4.58 -23.89
CA ALA A 176 36.67 -6.03 -23.77
C ALA A 176 36.51 -6.76 -25.12
N VAL A 177 37.26 -6.34 -26.15
CA VAL A 177 37.47 -7.13 -27.37
C VAL A 177 38.96 -7.49 -27.38
N GLY A 178 39.27 -8.68 -26.91
CA GLY A 178 40.59 -9.30 -26.90
C GLY A 178 40.43 -10.81 -26.91
#